data_AF-A0AA86V5H3-F1
#
_entry.id   AF-A0AA86V5H3-F1
#
_cell.length_a   1.000
_cell.length_b   1.000
_cell.length_c   1.000
_cell.angle_alpha   90.00
_cell.angle_beta   90.00
_cell.angle_gamma   90.00
#
_symmetry.space_group_name_H-M   'P 1'
#
loop_
_entity.id
_entity.type
_entity.pdbx_description
1 polymer ?
#
loop_
_entity_poly.entity_id
_entity_poly.type
_entity_poly.pdbx_seq_one_letter_code
_entity_poly.pdbx_strand_id
1 'polypeptide(L)'
;MLFTKLAGPERKRELSDTDVQSAVWEVCGDSGALQLLVDLLRVKLMNLEEASGTDENDIDLLKKAIIIDSQEDSKQCMSNLSTKTNDSEEPKLMTRNKWSAIVYRRGQKQLTRLFLKEAEHALQLSLNEEEVTSP
;
A
#
# COMPACT_ATOMS: atom_id res chain seq x y z
N MET A 1 8.28 -24.70 21.61
CA MET A 1 7.88 -25.87 22.44
C MET A 1 7.08 -25.45 23.71
N LEU A 2 6.29 -24.37 23.65
CA LEU A 2 5.54 -23.82 24.80
C LEU A 2 4.06 -24.23 24.85
N PHE A 3 3.43 -24.54 23.71
CA PHE A 3 2.01 -24.92 23.64
C PHE A 3 1.66 -26.21 24.41
N THR A 4 2.58 -27.17 24.53
CA THR A 4 2.35 -28.40 25.30
C THR A 4 2.29 -28.18 26.81
N LYS A 5 2.73 -27.01 27.32
CA LYS A 5 2.69 -26.70 28.75
C LYS A 5 1.38 -26.04 29.20
N LEU A 6 0.54 -25.59 28.25
CA LEU A 6 -0.76 -24.95 28.53
C LEU A 6 -1.93 -25.94 28.55
N ALA A 7 -1.72 -27.21 28.19
CA ALA A 7 -2.74 -28.27 28.19
C ALA A 7 -2.84 -29.02 29.54
N GLY A 8 -2.67 -28.32 30.67
CA GLY A 8 -2.91 -28.84 32.03
C GLY A 8 -4.24 -28.30 32.60
N PRO A 9 -4.88 -29.00 33.56
CA PRO A 9 -6.29 -28.80 33.90
C PRO A 9 -6.58 -27.37 34.37
N GLU A 10 -7.63 -26.81 33.78
CA GLU A 10 -8.10 -25.43 33.84
C GLU A 10 -8.04 -24.81 35.25
N ARG A 11 -7.12 -23.85 35.43
CA ARG A 11 -7.50 -22.62 36.11
C ARG A 11 -7.77 -21.60 35.01
N LYS A 12 -9.04 -21.21 34.85
CA LYS A 12 -9.46 -20.07 34.01
C LYS A 12 -8.85 -18.80 34.56
N ARG A 13 -7.55 -18.60 34.31
CA ARG A 13 -6.91 -17.30 34.47
C ARG A 13 -7.33 -16.50 33.26
N GLU A 14 -7.91 -15.34 33.49
CA GLU A 14 -8.13 -14.35 32.43
C GLU A 14 -6.76 -14.03 31.81
N LEU A 15 -6.64 -14.19 30.50
CA LEU A 15 -5.39 -13.91 29.79
C LEU A 15 -5.12 -12.41 29.87
N SER A 16 -3.89 -12.04 30.25
CA SER A 16 -3.49 -10.63 30.21
C SER A 16 -3.26 -10.17 28.78
N ASP A 17 -3.34 -8.86 28.51
CA ASP A 17 -3.02 -8.30 27.19
C ASP A 17 -1.63 -8.70 26.71
N THR A 18 -0.68 -8.89 27.64
CA THR A 18 0.67 -9.39 27.35
C THR A 18 0.66 -10.84 26.88
N ASP A 19 -0.15 -11.71 27.51
CA ASP A 19 -0.28 -13.11 27.09
C ASP A 19 -0.93 -13.20 25.70
N VAL A 20 -1.92 -12.33 25.42
CA VAL A 20 -2.59 -12.25 24.11
C VAL A 20 -1.62 -11.73 23.04
N GLN A 21 -0.87 -10.65 23.31
CA GLN A 21 0.15 -10.14 22.39
C GLN A 21 1.24 -11.18 22.13
N SER A 22 1.71 -11.87 23.16
CA SER A 22 2.73 -12.91 23.01
C SER A 22 2.21 -14.08 22.18
N ALA A 23 0.97 -14.51 22.38
CA ALA A 23 0.36 -15.58 21.58
C ALA A 23 0.12 -15.17 20.12
N VAL A 24 -0.31 -13.92 19.88
CA VAL A 24 -0.46 -13.37 18.52
C VAL A 24 0.89 -13.27 17.83
N TRP A 25 1.94 -12.85 18.54
CA TRP A 25 3.30 -12.76 18.02
C TRP A 25 3.90 -14.15 17.73
N GLU A 26 3.71 -15.13 18.63
CA GLU A 26 4.21 -16.51 18.41
C GLU A 26 3.56 -17.20 17.21
N VAL A 27 2.30 -16.86 16.88
CA VAL A 27 1.54 -17.51 15.80
C VAL A 27 1.64 -16.75 14.47
N CYS A 28 1.87 -15.43 14.50
CA CYS A 28 1.81 -14.57 13.32
C CYS A 28 3.06 -13.70 13.08
N GLY A 29 4.07 -13.74 13.95
CA GLY A 29 5.15 -12.76 14.03
C GLY A 29 6.55 -13.35 14.13
N ASP A 30 6.80 -14.52 13.54
CA ASP A 30 8.20 -14.93 13.30
C ASP A 30 8.80 -14.12 12.14
N SER A 31 10.12 -13.98 12.14
CA SER A 31 10.86 -13.25 11.10
C SER A 31 10.56 -13.81 9.69
N GLY A 32 10.25 -15.11 9.59
CA GLY A 32 9.82 -15.77 8.36
C GLY A 32 8.49 -15.24 7.80
N ALA A 33 7.44 -15.13 8.61
CA ALA A 33 6.16 -14.58 8.20
C ALA A 33 6.27 -13.10 7.80
N LEU A 34 7.04 -12.32 8.55
CA LEU A 34 7.30 -10.91 8.23
C LEU A 34 8.09 -10.76 6.92
N GLN A 35 9.07 -11.63 6.67
CA GLN A 35 9.81 -11.67 5.41
C GLN A 35 8.87 -11.99 4.23
N LEU A 36 7.99 -12.98 4.37
CA LEU A 36 6.99 -13.29 3.35
C LEU A 36 6.06 -12.10 3.08
N LEU A 37 5.62 -11.40 4.13
CA LEU A 37 4.79 -10.19 3.99
C LEU A 37 5.53 -9.08 3.21
N VAL A 38 6.79 -8.82 3.53
CA VAL A 38 7.65 -7.87 2.81
C VAL A 38 7.74 -8.24 1.33
N ASP A 39 7.98 -9.51 1.02
CA ASP A 39 8.11 -9.98 -0.36
C ASP A 39 6.79 -9.85 -1.14
N LEU A 40 5.65 -10.19 -0.52
CA LEU A 40 4.32 -10.00 -1.11
C LEU A 40 4.02 -8.53 -1.38
N LEU A 41 4.39 -7.62 -0.47
CA LEU A 41 4.18 -6.18 -0.64
C LEU A 41 5.07 -5.60 -1.75
N ARG A 42 6.31 -6.09 -1.89
CA ARG A 42 7.21 -5.73 -3.01
C ARG A 42 6.64 -6.18 -4.35
N VAL A 43 6.19 -7.43 -4.45
CA VAL A 43 5.53 -7.93 -5.67
C VAL A 43 4.26 -7.14 -5.97
N LYS A 44 3.45 -6.83 -4.95
CA LYS A 44 2.25 -6.01 -5.11
C LYS A 44 2.58 -4.62 -5.65
N LEU A 45 3.61 -3.96 -5.11
CA LEU A 45 4.05 -2.65 -5.57
C LEU A 45 4.53 -2.70 -7.03
N MET A 46 5.39 -3.67 -7.35
CA MET A 46 5.86 -3.90 -8.73
C MET A 46 4.69 -4.06 -9.70
N ASN A 47 3.70 -4.90 -9.37
CA ASN A 47 2.52 -5.12 -10.21
C ASN A 47 1.66 -3.86 -10.39
N LEU A 48 1.56 -3.01 -9.35
CA LEU A 48 0.84 -1.74 -9.44
C LEU A 48 1.56 -0.76 -10.37
N GLU A 49 2.90 -0.78 -10.37
CA GLU A 49 3.74 0.13 -11.17
C GLU A 49 3.92 -0.34 -12.61
N GLU A 50 4.02 -1.65 -12.88
CA GLU A 50 4.24 -2.22 -14.21
C GLU A 50 3.20 -1.74 -15.24
N ALA A 51 1.92 -1.73 -14.86
CA ALA A 51 0.84 -1.35 -15.77
C ALA A 51 0.56 0.15 -15.83
N SER A 52 0.98 0.93 -14.81
CA SER A 52 0.51 2.31 -14.63
C SER A 52 1.57 3.36 -14.30
N GLY A 53 2.84 2.97 -14.25
CA GLY A 53 3.96 3.83 -13.85
C GLY A 53 4.01 4.06 -12.34
N THR A 54 4.87 4.97 -11.89
CA THR A 54 4.99 5.32 -10.47
C THR A 54 3.79 6.15 -10.00
N ASP A 55 3.76 6.52 -8.73
CA ASP A 55 2.77 7.47 -8.21
C ASP A 55 3.05 8.91 -8.68
N GLU A 56 4.29 9.29 -8.99
CA GLU A 56 4.60 10.57 -9.64
C GLU A 56 3.91 10.68 -11.00
N ASN A 57 3.94 9.60 -11.80
CA ASN A 57 3.23 9.57 -13.07
C ASN A 57 1.73 9.82 -12.87
N ASP A 58 1.13 9.26 -11.81
CA ASP A 58 -0.27 9.49 -11.48
C ASP A 58 -0.52 10.92 -10.99
N ILE A 59 0.38 11.50 -10.20
CA ILE A 59 0.31 12.91 -9.78
C ILE A 59 0.29 13.82 -11.00
N ASP A 60 1.17 13.58 -11.97
CA ASP A 60 1.26 14.41 -13.17
C ASP A 60 0.03 14.24 -14.06
N LEU A 61 -0.52 13.03 -14.17
CA LEU A 61 -1.80 12.81 -14.85
C LEU A 61 -2.95 13.55 -14.18
N LEU A 62 -2.99 13.59 -12.84
CA LEU A 62 -4.02 14.28 -12.08
C LEU A 62 -3.86 15.81 -12.17
N LYS A 63 -2.63 16.34 -12.15
CA LYS A 63 -2.36 17.77 -12.34
C LYS A 63 -2.79 18.26 -13.71
N LYS A 64 -2.62 17.43 -14.74
CA LYS A 64 -3.00 17.75 -16.12
C LYS A 64 -4.49 17.52 -16.40
N ALA A 65 -5.26 17.02 -15.44
CA ALA A 65 -6.62 16.58 -15.68
C ALA A 65 -7.62 17.73 -15.87
N ILE A 66 -8.31 17.73 -17.01
CA ILE A 66 -9.56 18.47 -17.19
C ILE A 66 -10.70 17.45 -17.20
N ILE A 67 -11.57 17.52 -16.18
CA ILE A 67 -12.67 16.57 -16.00
C ILE A 67 -13.83 16.97 -16.90
N ILE A 68 -14.34 16.00 -17.66
CA ILE A 68 -15.51 16.15 -18.53
C ILE A 68 -16.61 15.20 -18.03
N ASP A 69 -17.80 15.75 -17.75
CA ASP A 69 -18.95 14.96 -17.28
C ASP A 69 -19.93 14.58 -18.43
N SER A 70 -19.90 15.25 -19.58
CA SER A 70 -20.77 14.94 -20.74
C SER A 70 -20.05 14.94 -22.11
N GLN A 71 -20.67 14.35 -23.14
CA GLN A 71 -20.14 14.33 -24.52
C GLN A 71 -20.23 15.70 -25.21
N GLU A 72 -21.06 16.62 -24.72
CA GLU A 72 -21.19 17.99 -25.26
C GLU A 72 -20.09 18.92 -24.73
N ASP A 73 -19.68 18.74 -23.47
CA ASP A 73 -18.57 19.48 -22.84
C ASP A 73 -17.23 19.21 -23.54
N SER A 74 -17.07 18.05 -24.19
CA SER A 74 -15.83 17.67 -24.85
C SER A 74 -15.53 18.52 -26.10
N LYS A 75 -16.57 18.92 -26.86
CA LYS A 75 -16.40 19.71 -28.08
C LYS A 75 -16.04 21.17 -27.77
N GLN A 76 -16.62 21.72 -26.71
CA GLN A 76 -16.38 23.10 -26.27
C GLN A 76 -15.04 23.27 -25.53
N CYS A 77 -14.56 22.24 -24.81
CA CYS A 77 -13.22 22.28 -24.21
C CYS A 77 -12.10 22.15 -25.27
N MET A 78 -12.30 21.32 -26.30
CA MET A 78 -11.34 21.14 -27.39
C MET A 78 -11.09 22.44 -28.18
N SER A 79 -12.14 23.24 -28.44
CA SER A 79 -12.01 24.51 -29.17
C SER A 79 -11.22 25.58 -28.39
N ASN A 80 -11.22 25.51 -27.05
CA ASN A 80 -10.49 26.45 -26.19
C ASN A 80 -9.03 26.03 -25.94
N LEU A 81 -8.72 24.75 -26.13
CA LEU A 81 -7.38 24.20 -25.93
C LEU A 81 -6.47 24.40 -27.15
N SER A 82 -7.06 24.34 -28.36
CA SER A 82 -6.33 24.48 -29.63
C SER A 82 -5.66 25.85 -29.85
N THR A 83 -5.91 26.84 -29.00
CA THR A 83 -5.42 28.22 -29.16
C THR A 83 -4.16 28.54 -28.37
N LYS A 84 -3.61 27.61 -27.57
CA LYS A 84 -2.38 27.84 -26.80
C LYS A 84 -1.20 27.04 -27.35
N THR A 85 -0.56 27.59 -28.37
CA THR A 85 0.82 27.24 -28.72
C THR A 85 1.79 27.82 -27.69
N ASN A 86 2.63 26.94 -27.12
CA ASN A 86 4.04 27.14 -26.67
C ASN A 86 4.32 26.46 -25.32
N ASP A 87 5.07 25.35 -25.38
CA ASP A 87 6.04 24.82 -24.40
C ASP A 87 5.64 24.55 -22.94
N SER A 88 4.36 24.33 -22.63
CA SER A 88 3.96 23.82 -21.30
C SER A 88 2.96 22.68 -21.43
N GLU A 89 3.20 21.64 -20.63
CA GLU A 89 2.54 20.32 -20.64
C GLU A 89 1.03 20.41 -20.90
N GLU A 90 0.58 19.91 -22.05
CA GLU A 90 -0.80 20.08 -22.47
C GLU A 90 -1.80 19.41 -21.51
N PRO A 91 -2.85 20.14 -21.09
CA PRO A 91 -3.96 19.59 -20.32
C PRO A 91 -4.58 18.37 -21.00
N LYS A 92 -4.81 17.31 -20.22
CA LYS A 92 -5.40 16.06 -20.67
C LYS A 92 -6.86 15.96 -20.25
N LEU A 93 -7.74 15.95 -21.25
CA LEU A 93 -9.16 15.70 -21.05
C LEU A 93 -9.38 14.27 -20.53
N MET A 94 -10.20 14.13 -19.48
CA MET A 94 -10.57 12.84 -18.93
C MET A 94 -11.98 12.84 -18.35
N THR A 95 -12.65 11.70 -18.43
CA THR A 95 -13.94 11.52 -17.74
C THR A 95 -13.73 11.43 -16.23
N ARG A 96 -14.77 11.73 -15.45
CA ARG A 96 -14.73 11.59 -14.00
C ARG A 96 -14.37 10.16 -13.54
N ASN A 97 -14.88 9.14 -14.22
CA ASN A 97 -14.53 7.74 -13.92
C ASN A 97 -13.04 7.46 -14.14
N LYS A 98 -12.45 8.01 -15.20
CA LYS A 98 -11.01 7.86 -15.47
C LYS A 98 -10.19 8.59 -14.41
N TRP A 99 -10.58 9.79 -14.03
CA TRP A 99 -9.95 10.54 -12.94
C TRP A 99 -10.01 9.76 -11.62
N SER A 100 -11.18 9.25 -11.24
CA SER A 100 -11.36 8.45 -10.02
C SER A 100 -10.52 7.18 -10.02
N ALA A 101 -10.38 6.50 -11.17
CA ALA A 101 -9.51 5.33 -11.29
C ALA A 101 -8.02 5.66 -11.07
N ILE A 102 -7.56 6.83 -11.54
CA ILE A 102 -6.19 7.31 -11.32
C ILE A 102 -5.98 7.63 -9.82
N VAL A 103 -6.94 8.29 -9.18
CA VAL A 103 -6.87 8.56 -7.73
C VAL A 103 -6.82 7.26 -6.93
N TYR A 104 -7.68 6.29 -7.26
CA TYR A 104 -7.73 5.01 -6.56
C TYR A 104 -6.41 4.24 -6.66
N ARG A 105 -5.87 4.05 -7.87
CA ARG A 105 -4.62 3.30 -8.04
C ARG A 105 -3.43 4.02 -7.40
N ARG A 106 -3.39 5.36 -7.43
CA ARG A 106 -2.36 6.14 -6.73
C ARG A 106 -2.42 5.86 -5.23
N GLY A 107 -3.62 5.90 -4.64
CA GLY A 107 -3.84 5.56 -3.24
C GLY A 107 -3.36 4.15 -2.90
N GLN A 108 -3.61 3.17 -3.77
CA GLN A 108 -3.08 1.81 -3.60
C GLN A 108 -1.56 1.79 -3.54
N LYS A 109 -0.86 2.45 -4.48
CA LYS A 109 0.61 2.52 -4.48
C LYS A 109 1.14 3.14 -3.19
N GLN A 110 0.58 4.29 -2.79
CA GLN A 110 0.99 4.99 -1.57
C GLN A 110 0.79 4.13 -0.32
N LEU A 111 -0.37 3.50 -0.19
CA LEU A 111 -0.66 2.61 0.93
C LEU A 111 0.29 1.41 0.93
N THR A 112 0.49 0.75 -0.22
CA THR A 112 1.41 -0.39 -0.32
C THR A 112 2.83 -0.01 0.09
N ARG A 113 3.32 1.19 -0.27
CA ARG A 113 4.65 1.66 0.17
C ARG A 113 4.72 1.91 1.68
N LEU A 114 3.67 2.50 2.26
CA LEU A 114 3.61 2.70 3.71
C LEU A 114 3.58 1.37 4.47
N PHE A 115 2.76 0.42 4.02
CA PHE A 115 2.72 -0.92 4.59
C PHE A 115 4.05 -1.66 4.43
N LEU A 116 4.71 -1.52 3.28
CA LEU A 116 6.03 -2.12 3.05
C LEU A 116 7.06 -1.58 4.05
N LYS A 117 7.10 -0.26 4.24
CA LYS A 117 8.01 0.36 5.21
C LYS A 117 7.76 -0.14 6.63
N GLU A 118 6.50 -0.26 7.03
CA GLU A 118 6.15 -0.77 8.36
C GLU A 118 6.49 -2.26 8.52
N ALA A 119 6.25 -3.07 7.48
CA ALA A 119 6.59 -4.49 7.48
C ALA A 119 8.11 -4.72 7.54
N GLU A 120 8.89 -3.91 6.80
CA GLU A 120 10.36 -3.94 6.85
C GLU A 120 10.88 -3.55 8.25
N HIS A 121 10.25 -2.56 8.89
CA HIS A 121 10.59 -2.15 10.25
C HIS A 121 10.26 -3.25 11.28
N ALA A 122 9.06 -3.85 11.19
CA ALA A 122 8.67 -4.96 12.06
C ALA A 122 9.59 -6.18 11.88
N LEU A 123 9.99 -6.50 10.65
CA LEU A 123 10.96 -7.56 10.36
C LEU A 123 12.31 -7.29 11.02
N GLN A 124 12.82 -6.05 10.94
CA GLN A 124 14.08 -5.69 11.59
C GLN A 124 14.01 -5.84 13.11
N LEU A 125 12.90 -5.43 13.74
CA LEU A 125 12.71 -5.63 15.18
C LEU A 125 12.72 -7.11 15.54
N SER A 126 12.01 -7.94 14.79
CA SER A 126 11.96 -9.40 14.98
C SER A 126 13.35 -10.04 14.86
N LEU A 127 14.12 -9.69 13.82
CA LEU A 127 15.49 -10.20 13.64
C LEU A 127 16.43 -9.80 14.78
N ASN A 128 16.34 -8.55 15.26
CA ASN A 128 17.16 -8.08 16.37
C ASN A 128 16.82 -8.82 17.68
N GLU A 129 15.55 -9.16 17.92
CA GLU A 129 15.12 -9.95 19.09
C GLU A 129 15.66 -11.40 19.03
N GLU A 130 15.70 -12.00 17.84
CA GLU A 130 16.29 -13.33 17.61
C GLU A 130 17.81 -13.34 17.84
N GLU A 131 18.52 -12.28 17.44
CA GLU A 131 19.97 -12.14 17.70
C GLU A 131 20.27 -12.00 19.20
N VAL A 132 19.46 -11.25 19.95
CA VAL A 132 19.64 -11.04 21.40
C VAL A 132 19.35 -12.31 22.21
N THR A 133 18.53 -13.21 21.68
CA THR A 133 18.12 -14.46 22.35
C THR A 133 18.94 -15.68 21.94
N SER A 134 19.85 -15.52 20.98
CA SER A 134 20.80 -16.54 20.55
C SER A 134 22.05 -16.56 21.47
N PRO A 135 22.43 -17.71 22.06
CA PRO A 135 23.53 -17.81 23.05
C PRO A 135 24.94 -17.62 22.46
#